data_AF-A0A9P5XAZ1-F1
#
_entry.id   AF-A0A9P5XAZ1-F1
#
_cell.length_a   1.000
_cell.length_b   1.000
_cell.length_c   1.000
_cell.angle_alpha   90.00
_cell.angle_beta   90.00
_cell.angle_gamma   90.00
#
_symmetry.space_group_name_H-M   'P 1'
#
loop_
_entity.id
_entity.type
_entity.pdbx_description
1 polymer ?
#
loop_
_entity_poly.entity_id
_entity_poly.type
_entity_poly.pdbx_seq_one_letter_code
_entity_poly.pdbx_strand_id
1 'polypeptide(L)'
;MAQTVQSRAGPSTKRKAPESDSDPPTPSPKKKRTAPPARATARKSTGGRDPRPSISIAASAPAPVRKPHRFRPGTVAIREIRKYQKSTDLLLRKLPFSRLVKEIAEDMTTDLNEYGDSGLRWQSSALLALQEAAEAYLVHLFEDANLCAIHAKRVTIMPKDIQLARRIRGPWGGLA
;
A
#
# COMPACT_ATOMS: atom_id res chain seq x y z
N MET A 1 43.47 -38.87 -45.90
CA MET A 1 44.46 -38.00 -46.56
C MET A 1 44.23 -36.56 -46.08
N ALA A 2 45.31 -35.92 -45.58
CA ALA A 2 45.56 -34.49 -45.26
C ALA A 2 44.47 -33.69 -44.50
N GLN A 3 44.58 -33.41 -43.20
CA GLN A 3 45.50 -32.59 -42.38
C GLN A 3 45.24 -31.06 -42.37
N THR A 4 44.97 -30.63 -41.14
CA THR A 4 44.72 -29.31 -40.55
C THR A 4 45.94 -28.36 -40.58
N VAL A 5 45.65 -27.07 -40.74
CA VAL A 5 46.59 -25.94 -40.77
C VAL A 5 47.06 -25.55 -39.35
N GLN A 6 48.38 -25.70 -39.13
CA GLN A 6 49.39 -24.76 -38.56
C GLN A 6 48.93 -23.63 -37.61
N SER A 7 49.62 -23.24 -36.53
CA SER A 7 51.04 -23.38 -36.16
C SER A 7 51.31 -23.13 -34.66
N ARG A 8 52.35 -23.84 -34.19
CA ARG A 8 53.20 -23.72 -32.98
C ARG A 8 53.89 -22.34 -32.87
N ALA A 9 54.59 -21.89 -31.82
CA ALA A 9 54.81 -22.23 -30.40
C ALA A 9 55.84 -21.21 -29.85
N GLY A 10 55.90 -21.01 -28.52
CA GLY A 10 57.18 -20.77 -27.81
C GLY A 10 57.37 -19.42 -27.08
N PRO A 11 58.23 -19.36 -26.02
CA PRO A 11 57.87 -18.72 -24.74
C PRO A 11 58.83 -17.63 -24.20
N SER A 12 58.33 -16.91 -23.18
CA SER A 12 59.02 -16.30 -22.02
C SER A 12 60.22 -15.35 -22.23
N THR A 13 60.02 -14.06 -21.94
CA THR A 13 61.02 -13.24 -21.20
C THR A 13 60.34 -12.16 -20.33
N LYS A 14 60.84 -12.04 -19.10
CA LYS A 14 60.49 -11.07 -18.05
C LYS A 14 60.54 -9.62 -18.55
N ARG A 15 59.53 -8.80 -18.23
CA ARG A 15 59.70 -7.33 -18.09
C ARG A 15 58.90 -6.78 -16.90
N LYS A 16 59.61 -5.90 -16.19
CA LYS A 16 59.32 -5.20 -14.93
C LYS A 16 58.38 -4.01 -15.18
N ALA A 17 57.46 -3.76 -14.26
CA ALA A 17 56.46 -2.70 -14.30
C ALA A 17 57.06 -1.28 -14.22
N PRO A 18 56.36 -0.25 -14.74
CA PRO A 18 56.43 1.11 -14.22
C PRO A 18 55.19 1.44 -13.37
N GLU A 19 55.44 2.16 -12.29
CA GLU A 19 54.50 2.73 -11.33
C GLU A 19 53.52 3.71 -12.00
N SER A 20 52.26 3.66 -11.59
CA SER A 20 51.38 4.83 -11.64
C SER A 20 50.44 4.78 -10.44
N ASP A 21 50.70 5.67 -9.49
CA ASP A 21 49.93 5.95 -8.28
C ASP A 21 48.45 6.12 -8.60
N SER A 22 47.62 5.34 -7.92
CA SER A 22 46.17 5.57 -7.80
C SER A 22 45.84 5.63 -6.31
N ASP A 23 46.34 6.66 -5.64
CA ASP A 23 45.87 7.02 -4.30
C ASP A 23 44.39 7.47 -4.35
N PRO A 24 43.59 7.11 -3.33
CA PRO A 24 42.15 7.36 -3.29
C PRO A 24 41.83 8.85 -3.14
N PRO A 25 40.69 9.34 -3.66
CA PRO A 25 40.34 10.75 -3.58
C PRO A 25 40.14 11.19 -2.12
N THR A 26 40.95 12.17 -1.72
CA THR A 26 40.86 12.94 -0.49
C THR A 26 39.49 13.64 -0.38
N PRO A 27 38.85 13.70 0.80
CA PRO A 27 37.58 14.40 0.97
C PRO A 27 37.73 15.91 0.74
N SER A 28 36.94 16.45 -0.20
CA SER A 28 36.91 17.88 -0.51
C SER A 28 36.58 18.75 0.72
N PRO A 29 37.20 19.94 0.87
CA PRO A 29 36.96 20.79 2.03
C PRO A 29 35.57 21.44 1.98
N LYS A 30 34.83 21.33 3.10
CA LYS A 30 33.52 21.96 3.31
C LYS A 30 33.64 23.49 3.15
N LYS A 31 32.95 24.04 2.16
CA LYS A 31 32.77 25.50 1.95
C LYS A 31 32.09 26.11 3.20
N LYS A 32 32.85 26.84 4.01
CA LYS A 32 32.33 27.65 5.12
C LYS A 32 31.42 28.75 4.55
N ARG A 33 30.14 28.72 4.93
CA ARG A 33 29.20 29.83 4.66
C ARG A 33 29.60 30.98 5.58
N THR A 34 30.04 32.10 5.00
CA THR A 34 30.31 33.35 5.70
C THR A 34 28.98 33.99 6.12
N ALA A 35 28.88 34.35 7.40
CA ALA A 35 27.73 35.04 7.97
C ALA A 35 27.76 36.53 7.59
N PRO A 36 26.61 37.18 7.34
CA PRO A 36 26.55 38.64 7.17
C PRO A 36 26.66 39.36 8.54
N PRO A 37 27.19 40.61 8.57
CA PRO A 37 27.47 41.33 9.81
C PRO A 37 26.19 41.76 10.54
N ALA A 38 26.31 41.78 11.87
CA ALA A 38 25.24 42.10 12.82
C ALA A 38 24.70 43.53 12.63
N ARG A 39 23.41 43.63 12.27
CA ARG A 39 22.64 44.87 12.41
C ARG A 39 21.93 44.84 13.75
N ALA A 40 22.47 45.58 14.71
CA ALA A 40 21.80 45.84 15.98
C ALA A 40 20.56 46.72 15.74
N THR A 41 19.38 46.13 15.84
CA THR A 41 18.13 46.87 16.01
C THR A 41 17.53 46.46 17.33
N ALA A 42 17.43 47.41 18.26
CA ALA A 42 16.76 47.26 19.54
C ALA A 42 15.33 46.75 19.31
N ARG A 43 15.07 45.47 19.61
CA ARG A 43 13.72 44.91 19.62
C ARG A 43 13.31 44.78 21.07
N LYS A 44 12.47 45.73 21.50
CA LYS A 44 11.82 45.83 22.80
C LYS A 44 11.28 44.45 23.23
N SER A 45 11.91 43.85 24.24
CA SER A 45 11.41 42.63 24.89
C SER A 45 10.32 43.04 25.88
N THR A 46 9.08 43.15 25.41
CA THR A 46 7.93 43.03 26.32
C THR A 46 7.62 41.55 26.44
N GLY A 47 8.32 40.91 27.39
CA GLY A 47 7.88 39.64 27.96
C GLY A 47 6.54 39.86 28.64
N GLY A 48 5.45 39.69 27.90
CA GLY A 48 4.12 39.57 28.45
C GLY A 48 3.99 38.21 29.11
N ARG A 49 4.30 38.14 30.39
CA ARG A 49 3.74 37.09 31.26
C ARG A 49 2.26 37.44 31.36
N ASP A 50 1.40 36.66 30.70
CA ASP A 50 -0.04 36.78 30.92
C ASP A 50 -0.32 36.67 32.44
N PRO A 51 -1.17 37.54 33.02
CA PRO A 51 -1.52 37.44 34.42
C PRO A 51 -2.13 36.05 34.64
N ARG A 52 -1.49 35.26 35.50
CA ARG A 52 -2.03 34.01 36.02
C ARG A 52 -3.44 34.33 36.56
N PRO A 53 -4.52 33.72 36.04
CA PRO A 53 -5.85 34.04 36.54
C PRO A 53 -5.89 33.63 38.01
N SER A 54 -6.19 34.59 38.87
CA SER A 54 -6.52 34.33 40.26
C SER A 54 -7.68 33.34 40.27
N ILE A 55 -7.53 32.29 41.07
CA ILE A 55 -8.61 31.34 41.38
C ILE A 55 -9.65 32.13 42.16
N SER A 56 -10.52 32.84 41.44
CA SER A 56 -11.80 33.26 41.94
C SER A 56 -12.70 32.04 41.83
N ILE A 57 -13.12 31.54 42.99
CA ILE A 57 -14.18 30.54 43.12
C ILE A 57 -15.45 31.25 42.67
N ALA A 58 -15.67 31.32 41.37
CA ALA A 58 -16.86 31.84 40.75
C ALA A 58 -17.62 30.67 40.14
N ALA A 59 -18.78 30.40 40.77
CA ALA A 59 -19.96 29.72 40.29
C ALA A 59 -19.82 28.84 39.03
N SER A 60 -20.12 27.55 39.22
CA SER A 60 -20.55 26.56 38.23
C SER A 60 -21.04 27.12 36.88
N ALA A 61 -20.10 27.49 36.01
CA ALA A 61 -20.39 27.80 34.63
C ALA A 61 -20.27 26.49 33.82
N PRO A 62 -21.27 26.12 33.00
CA PRO A 62 -21.14 24.96 32.14
C PRO A 62 -19.93 25.16 31.22
N ALA A 63 -18.99 24.22 31.26
CA ALA A 63 -17.79 24.27 30.44
C ALA A 63 -18.19 24.44 28.95
N PRO A 64 -17.49 25.30 28.18
CA PRO A 64 -17.82 25.49 26.77
C PRO A 64 -17.73 24.15 26.03
N VAL A 65 -18.86 23.70 25.48
CA VAL A 65 -18.95 22.45 24.71
C VAL A 65 -18.00 22.58 23.52
N ARG A 66 -16.84 21.92 23.62
CA ARG A 66 -15.85 21.90 22.53
C ARG A 66 -16.52 21.24 21.34
N LYS A 67 -16.51 21.91 20.18
CA LYS A 67 -17.05 21.34 18.94
C LYS A 67 -16.41 19.95 18.71
N PRO A 68 -17.19 18.93 18.33
CA PRO A 68 -16.64 17.60 18.08
C PRO A 68 -15.58 17.70 16.99
N HIS A 69 -14.43 17.08 17.23
CA HIS A 69 -13.33 17.08 16.27
C HIS A 69 -13.74 16.28 15.03
N ARG A 70 -13.72 16.93 13.85
CA ARG A 70 -13.99 16.29 12.55
C ARG A 70 -12.70 16.20 11.74
N PHE A 71 -12.35 14.98 11.31
CA PHE A 71 -11.24 14.77 10.39
C PHE A 71 -11.56 15.35 9.00
N ARG A 72 -10.51 15.82 8.31
CA ARG A 72 -10.64 16.25 6.91
C ARG A 72 -11.03 15.04 6.03
N PRO A 73 -11.84 15.24 4.97
CA PRO A 73 -12.10 14.18 3.99
C PRO A 73 -10.80 13.53 3.51
N GLY A 74 -10.79 12.20 3.41
CA GLY A 74 -9.61 11.40 3.06
C GLY A 74 -8.69 11.04 4.24
N THR A 75 -8.69 11.78 5.36
CA THR A 75 -7.80 11.47 6.49
C THR A 75 -8.14 10.12 7.14
N VAL A 76 -9.42 9.82 7.29
CA VAL A 76 -9.89 8.53 7.84
C VAL A 76 -9.64 7.42 6.82
N ALA A 77 -9.95 7.64 5.55
CA ALA A 77 -9.72 6.67 4.48
C ALA A 77 -8.24 6.25 4.37
N ILE A 78 -7.29 7.20 4.43
CA ILE A 78 -5.85 6.89 4.41
C ILE A 78 -5.43 6.07 5.63
N ARG A 79 -6.03 6.33 6.79
CA ARG A 79 -5.77 5.55 8.01
C ARG A 79 -6.31 4.12 7.87
N GLU A 80 -7.49 3.96 7.32
CA GLU A 80 -8.12 2.65 7.06
C GLU A 80 -7.31 1.85 6.03
N ILE A 81 -6.89 2.46 4.92
CA ILE A 81 -6.03 1.82 3.92
C ILE A 81 -4.76 1.26 4.59
N ARG A 82 -4.06 2.07 5.38
CA ARG A 82 -2.85 1.62 6.09
C ARG A 82 -3.13 0.52 7.12
N LYS A 83 -4.28 0.56 7.79
CA LYS A 83 -4.69 -0.47 8.74
C LYS A 83 -4.90 -1.79 8.00
N TYR A 84 -5.73 -1.79 6.94
CA TYR A 84 -6.12 -3.00 6.22
C TYR A 84 -4.99 -3.60 5.39
N GLN A 85 -4.05 -2.78 4.89
CA GLN A 85 -2.84 -3.29 4.22
C GLN A 85 -1.83 -3.93 5.18
N LYS A 86 -1.94 -3.67 6.49
CA LYS A 86 -1.05 -4.26 7.51
C LYS A 86 -1.64 -5.53 8.13
N SER A 87 -2.96 -5.62 8.22
CA SER A 87 -3.68 -6.79 8.74
C SER A 87 -3.96 -7.82 7.65
N THR A 88 -4.20 -9.07 8.05
CA THR A 88 -4.63 -10.17 7.16
C THR A 88 -5.98 -10.74 7.61
N ASP A 89 -6.79 -9.93 8.29
CA ASP A 89 -8.10 -10.35 8.79
C ASP A 89 -9.12 -10.41 7.65
N LEU A 90 -10.00 -11.41 7.69
CA LEU A 90 -11.15 -11.48 6.78
C LEU A 90 -12.13 -10.32 7.07
N LEU A 91 -12.51 -9.61 6.02
CA LEU A 91 -13.34 -8.41 6.08
C LEU A 91 -14.83 -8.71 5.92
N LEU A 92 -15.19 -9.79 5.23
CA LEU A 92 -16.58 -10.22 5.10
C LEU A 92 -17.05 -10.96 6.36
N ARG A 93 -18.30 -10.73 6.74
CA ARG A 93 -18.91 -11.44 7.86
C ARG A 93 -19.15 -12.91 7.47
N LYS A 94 -18.67 -13.83 8.29
CA LYS A 94 -18.71 -15.28 8.03
C LYS A 94 -20.12 -15.84 7.80
N LEU A 95 -21.11 -15.44 8.61
CA LEU A 95 -22.46 -16.00 8.52
C LEU A 95 -23.20 -15.57 7.24
N PRO A 96 -23.27 -14.27 6.87
CA PRO A 96 -23.82 -13.86 5.58
C PRO A 96 -23.11 -14.50 4.38
N PHE A 97 -21.78 -14.54 4.39
CA PHE A 97 -21.01 -15.17 3.31
C PHE A 97 -21.35 -16.66 3.18
N SER A 98 -21.41 -17.38 4.30
CA SER A 98 -21.78 -18.80 4.29
C SER A 98 -23.21 -19.05 3.80
N ARG A 99 -24.17 -18.14 4.04
CA ARG A 99 -25.53 -18.27 3.51
C ARG A 99 -25.52 -18.13 1.99
N LEU A 100 -24.83 -17.11 1.48
CA LEU A 100 -24.70 -16.86 0.05
C LEU A 100 -24.05 -18.05 -0.69
N VAL A 101 -22.98 -18.63 -0.12
CA VAL A 101 -22.32 -19.80 -0.72
C VAL A 101 -23.26 -21.00 -0.81
N LYS A 102 -24.08 -21.24 0.22
CA LYS A 102 -25.03 -22.36 0.24
C LYS A 102 -26.18 -22.13 -0.73
N GLU A 103 -26.72 -20.92 -0.80
CA GLU A 103 -27.75 -20.52 -1.76
C GLU A 103 -27.29 -20.78 -3.21
N ILE A 104 -26.11 -20.30 -3.59
CA ILE A 104 -25.54 -20.53 -4.93
C ILE A 104 -25.32 -22.02 -5.21
N ALA A 105 -24.88 -22.79 -4.21
CA ALA A 105 -24.66 -24.22 -4.37
C ALA A 105 -25.97 -25.02 -4.47
N GLU A 106 -27.02 -24.59 -3.79
CA GLU A 106 -28.37 -25.14 -3.92
C GLU A 106 -28.90 -24.92 -5.35
N ASP A 107 -28.75 -23.71 -5.91
CA ASP A 107 -29.10 -23.43 -7.31
C ASP A 107 -28.33 -24.33 -8.28
N MET A 108 -27.02 -24.54 -8.06
CA MET A 108 -26.20 -25.40 -8.94
C MET A 108 -26.52 -26.90 -8.82
N THR A 109 -26.96 -27.36 -7.65
CA THR A 109 -27.23 -28.79 -7.41
C THR A 109 -28.65 -29.21 -7.77
N THR A 110 -29.60 -28.27 -7.76
CA THR A 110 -30.97 -28.52 -8.22
C THR A 110 -31.05 -28.75 -9.74
N ASP A 111 -30.17 -28.13 -10.52
CA ASP A 111 -30.04 -28.39 -11.97
C ASP A 111 -29.47 -29.78 -12.30
N LEU A 112 -28.81 -30.45 -11.35
CA LEU A 112 -28.07 -31.71 -11.58
C LEU A 112 -28.69 -32.95 -10.90
N ASN A 113 -29.59 -32.79 -9.93
CA ASN A 113 -30.09 -33.88 -9.11
C ASN A 113 -31.56 -34.22 -9.41
N GLU A 114 -31.79 -35.17 -10.32
CA GLU A 114 -33.10 -35.78 -10.60
C GLU A 114 -33.55 -36.77 -9.49
N TYR A 115 -32.64 -37.24 -8.63
CA TYR A 115 -32.94 -38.18 -7.55
C TYR A 115 -32.05 -37.95 -6.31
N GLY A 116 -32.60 -37.35 -5.25
CA GLY A 116 -32.01 -37.40 -3.91
C GLY A 116 -32.04 -36.07 -3.15
N ASP A 117 -33.02 -35.93 -2.26
CA ASP A 117 -33.23 -34.87 -1.25
C ASP A 117 -32.15 -34.89 -0.14
N SER A 118 -30.88 -35.01 -0.52
CA SER A 118 -29.74 -35.01 0.39
C SER A 118 -28.93 -33.75 0.15
N GLY A 119 -29.38 -32.64 0.72
CA GLY A 119 -28.75 -31.32 0.56
C GLY A 119 -27.23 -31.32 0.81
N LEU A 120 -26.52 -30.46 0.07
CA LEU A 120 -25.06 -30.37 0.09
C LEU A 120 -24.54 -30.01 1.50
N ARG A 121 -23.71 -30.88 2.09
CA ARG A 121 -23.08 -30.63 3.40
C ARG A 121 -21.75 -29.92 3.23
N TRP A 122 -21.48 -28.94 4.09
CA TRP A 122 -20.28 -28.10 4.01
C TRP A 122 -19.36 -28.32 5.21
N GLN A 123 -18.06 -28.51 4.93
CA GLN A 123 -17.02 -28.42 5.95
C GLN A 123 -16.75 -26.95 6.32
N SER A 124 -16.47 -26.67 7.59
CA SER A 124 -16.16 -25.30 8.05
C SER A 124 -14.89 -24.74 7.40
N SER A 125 -13.86 -25.56 7.20
CA SER A 125 -12.62 -25.16 6.50
C SER A 125 -12.86 -24.86 5.01
N ALA A 126 -13.77 -25.57 4.34
CA ALA A 126 -14.11 -25.30 2.95
C ALA A 126 -14.74 -23.91 2.78
N LEU A 127 -15.66 -23.55 3.68
CA LEU A 127 -16.26 -22.21 3.68
C LEU A 127 -15.23 -21.10 3.96
N LEU A 128 -14.26 -21.36 4.83
CA LEU A 128 -13.16 -20.41 5.08
C LEU A 128 -12.25 -20.28 3.86
N ALA A 129 -11.88 -21.38 3.20
CA ALA A 129 -11.05 -21.35 2.00
C ALA A 129 -11.72 -20.59 0.85
N LEU A 130 -13.03 -20.79 0.66
CA LEU A 130 -13.82 -20.02 -0.31
C LEU A 130 -13.84 -18.53 0.04
N GLN A 131 -13.96 -18.19 1.31
CA GLN A 131 -13.95 -16.80 1.76
C GLN A 131 -12.58 -16.13 1.52
N GLU A 132 -11.49 -16.81 1.88
CA GLU A 132 -10.12 -16.34 1.63
C GLU A 132 -9.88 -16.09 0.14
N ALA A 133 -10.25 -17.04 -0.71
CA ALA A 133 -10.10 -16.90 -2.16
C ALA A 133 -10.94 -15.75 -2.73
N ALA A 134 -12.20 -15.62 -2.30
CA ALA A 134 -13.10 -14.57 -2.77
C ALA A 134 -12.62 -13.17 -2.35
N GLU A 135 -12.21 -12.99 -1.09
CA GLU A 135 -11.68 -11.71 -0.61
C GLU A 135 -10.36 -11.35 -1.29
N ALA A 136 -9.45 -12.32 -1.46
CA ALA A 136 -8.21 -12.11 -2.19
C ALA A 136 -8.49 -11.67 -3.64
N TYR A 137 -9.43 -12.33 -4.34
CA TYR A 137 -9.81 -11.95 -5.70
C TYR A 137 -10.34 -10.52 -5.77
N LEU A 138 -11.25 -10.14 -4.86
CA LEU A 138 -11.84 -8.80 -4.83
C LEU A 138 -10.81 -7.72 -4.54
N VAL A 139 -9.86 -7.96 -3.61
CA VAL A 139 -8.78 -7.01 -3.31
C VAL A 139 -7.94 -6.74 -4.56
N HIS A 140 -7.46 -7.79 -5.24
CA HIS A 140 -6.67 -7.61 -6.47
C HIS A 140 -7.49 -6.95 -7.58
N LEU A 141 -8.79 -7.24 -7.70
CA LEU A 141 -9.65 -6.59 -8.68
C LEU A 141 -9.81 -5.08 -8.38
N PHE A 142 -9.92 -4.70 -7.10
CA PHE A 142 -9.98 -3.29 -6.69
C PHE A 142 -8.65 -2.56 -6.89
N GLU A 143 -7.52 -3.23 -6.76
CA GLU A 143 -6.21 -2.68 -7.10
C GLU A 143 -6.14 -2.30 -8.58
N ASP A 144 -6.55 -3.21 -9.48
CA ASP A 144 -6.60 -2.95 -10.92
C ASP A 144 -7.61 -1.86 -11.29
N ALA A 145 -8.79 -1.88 -10.68
CA ALA A 145 -9.81 -0.84 -10.88
C ALA A 145 -9.31 0.53 -10.40
N ASN A 146 -8.51 0.57 -9.33
CA ASN A 146 -7.90 1.81 -8.84
C ASN A 146 -6.86 2.35 -9.84
N LEU A 147 -6.06 1.49 -10.47
CA LEU A 147 -5.16 1.89 -11.56
C LEU A 147 -5.94 2.48 -12.74
N CYS A 148 -7.08 1.90 -13.10
CA CYS A 148 -7.97 2.44 -14.14
C CYS A 148 -8.53 3.82 -13.77
N ALA A 149 -8.93 4.02 -12.51
CA ALA A 149 -9.42 5.30 -12.01
C ALA A 149 -8.32 6.39 -12.07
N ILE A 150 -7.10 6.05 -11.65
CA ILE A 150 -5.92 6.95 -11.70
C ILE A 150 -5.56 7.28 -13.14
N HIS A 151 -5.59 6.30 -14.04
CA HIS A 151 -5.37 6.51 -15.48
C HIS A 151 -6.37 7.52 -16.06
N ALA A 152 -7.62 7.49 -15.61
CA ALA A 152 -8.67 8.44 -15.96
C ALA A 152 -8.66 9.75 -15.13
N LYS A 153 -7.57 10.05 -14.41
CA LYS A 153 -7.38 11.26 -13.57
C LYS A 153 -8.44 11.42 -12.45
N ARG A 154 -8.96 10.31 -11.93
CA ARG A 154 -9.91 10.29 -10.80
C ARG A 154 -9.29 9.62 -9.57
N VAL A 155 -9.85 9.94 -8.40
CA VAL A 155 -9.51 9.31 -7.11
C VAL A 155 -10.66 8.42 -6.60
N THR A 156 -11.82 8.48 -7.25
CA THR A 156 -13.00 7.68 -6.92
C THR A 156 -13.17 6.60 -8.00
N ILE A 157 -13.17 5.35 -7.57
CA ILE A 157 -13.48 4.19 -8.42
C ILE A 157 -14.94 4.22 -8.85
N MET A 158 -15.20 3.77 -10.08
CA MET A 158 -16.52 3.70 -10.70
C MET A 158 -16.76 2.32 -11.31
N PRO A 159 -18.01 1.92 -11.57
CA PRO A 159 -18.32 0.62 -12.18
C PRO A 159 -17.57 0.37 -13.50
N LYS A 160 -17.36 1.41 -14.32
CA LYS A 160 -16.58 1.34 -15.56
C LYS A 160 -15.12 0.94 -15.36
N ASP A 161 -14.53 1.26 -14.20
CA ASP A 161 -13.14 0.91 -13.88
C ASP A 161 -13.04 -0.60 -13.60
N ILE A 162 -14.03 -1.16 -12.91
CA ILE A 162 -14.13 -2.59 -12.63
C ILE A 162 -14.41 -3.36 -13.93
N GLN A 163 -15.34 -2.88 -14.75
CA GLN A 163 -15.66 -3.48 -16.05
C GLN A 163 -14.43 -3.51 -16.96
N LEU A 164 -13.68 -2.42 -17.02
CA LEU A 164 -12.44 -2.34 -17.79
C LEU A 164 -11.38 -3.31 -17.25
N ALA A 165 -11.16 -3.34 -15.94
CA ALA A 165 -10.22 -4.26 -15.31
C ALA A 165 -10.56 -5.74 -15.61
N ARG A 166 -11.84 -6.12 -15.46
CA ARG A 166 -12.34 -7.46 -15.80
C ARG A 166 -12.13 -7.78 -17.29
N ARG A 167 -12.37 -6.81 -18.18
CA ARG A 167 -12.23 -7.00 -19.63
C ARG A 167 -10.77 -7.21 -20.05
N ILE A 168 -9.83 -6.55 -19.39
CA ILE A 168 -8.38 -6.68 -19.65
C ILE A 168 -7.84 -7.99 -19.08
N ARG A 169 -8.28 -8.40 -17.89
CA ARG A 169 -7.92 -9.70 -17.29
C ARG A 169 -8.37 -10.91 -18.12
N GLY A 170 -9.33 -10.72 -19.01
CA GLY A 170 -9.83 -11.76 -19.89
C GLY A 170 -10.71 -12.80 -19.17
N PRO A 171 -11.05 -13.90 -19.87
CA PRO A 171 -11.99 -14.90 -19.36
C PRO A 171 -11.54 -15.50 -18.03
N TRP A 172 -10.24 -15.79 -17.91
CA TRP A 172 -9.67 -16.50 -16.76
C TRP A 172 -9.54 -15.64 -15.49
N GLY A 173 -9.46 -14.31 -15.62
CA GLY A 173 -9.26 -13.41 -14.48
C GLY A 173 -10.40 -12.42 -14.22
N GLY A 174 -11.38 -12.32 -15.13
CA GLY A 174 -12.43 -11.30 -15.08
C GLY A 174 -13.81 -11.75 -15.52
N LEU A 175 -13.99 -12.84 -16.24
CA LEU A 175 -15.30 -13.30 -16.74
C LEU A 175 -15.37 -14.83 -16.66
N ALA A 176 -15.78 -15.33 -15.50
CA ALA A 176 -16.59 -16.55 -15.42
C ALA A 176 -18.06 -16.10 -15.39
#